data_AF-E3MSJ7-F1
#
_entry.id   AF-E3MSJ7-F1
#
_cell.length_a   1.000
_cell.length_b   1.000
_cell.length_c   1.000
_cell.angle_alpha   90.00
_cell.angle_beta   90.00
_cell.angle_gamma   90.00
#
_symmetry.space_group_name_H-M   'P 1'
#
loop_
_entity.id
_entity.type
_entity.pdbx_description
1 polymer ?
#
loop_
_entity_poly.entity_id
_entity_poly.type
_entity_poly.pdbx_seq_one_letter_code
_entity_poly.pdbx_strand_id
1 'polypeptide(L)'
;MAFQHNMVPPTAQYGTKRQKKVVCEFPVAAIRVRIREGTVDHILEKHSKDFDFAIDGETYPPMIEYKVSQYIQEIISTSSQLFLSVARSTRADSIMMYFRRPQDKMHHCFPLAYEEDNCYRISTGYKKRFDEESFSGTWVQCGSQAVVDYWPGMMGVFTRESVADSGHYWNIHGRPMQQQQPMVYPVPLQPIYLVPMKISYVSHQELVCVQ
;
A
#
# COMPACT_ATOMS: atom_id res chain seq x y z
N MET A 1 5.71 -4.06 29.46
CA MET A 1 5.94 -2.74 28.83
C MET A 1 5.17 -2.74 27.52
N ALA A 2 4.09 -1.97 27.43
CA ALA A 2 3.24 -1.93 26.25
C ALA A 2 3.53 -0.64 25.48
N PHE A 3 4.15 -0.74 24.32
CA PHE A 3 4.27 0.38 23.40
C PHE A 3 2.96 0.51 22.64
N GLN A 4 2.05 1.35 23.14
CA GLN A 4 0.94 1.87 22.34
C GLN A 4 1.52 2.86 21.32
N HIS A 5 1.98 2.36 20.18
CA HIS A 5 2.23 3.22 19.04
C HIS A 5 0.88 3.63 18.44
N ASN A 6 0.47 4.85 18.71
CA ASN A 6 -0.60 5.54 17.98
C ASN A 6 -0.15 5.71 16.52
N MET A 7 -0.38 4.68 15.69
CA MET A 7 -0.15 4.72 14.24
C MET A 7 -1.21 5.59 13.57
N VAL A 8 -1.04 6.91 13.64
CA VAL A 8 -1.92 7.87 12.97
C VAL A 8 -1.65 7.77 11.46
N PRO A 9 -2.68 7.48 10.62
CA PRO A 9 -2.53 7.56 9.18
C PRO A 9 -2.04 8.96 8.77
N PRO A 10 -1.27 9.10 7.67
CA PRO A 10 -0.93 10.42 7.17
C PRO A 10 -2.21 11.22 6.97
N THR A 11 -2.31 12.41 7.57
CA THR A 11 -3.51 13.23 7.42
C THR A 11 -3.45 13.96 6.09
N ALA A 12 -4.36 13.62 5.18
CA ALA A 12 -4.54 14.36 3.95
C ALA A 12 -5.04 15.78 4.27
N GLN A 13 -4.30 16.81 3.85
CA GLN A 13 -4.76 18.19 3.96
C GLN A 13 -5.79 18.46 2.86
N TYR A 14 -7.08 18.35 3.20
CA TYR A 14 -8.17 18.66 2.29
C TYR A 14 -8.48 20.16 2.30
N GLY A 15 -8.15 20.83 1.20
CA GLY A 15 -8.88 22.03 0.80
C GLY A 15 -10.22 21.63 0.17
N THR A 16 -11.26 22.44 0.33
CA THR A 16 -12.64 22.28 -0.16
C THR A 16 -12.81 22.22 -1.69
N LYS A 17 -11.75 21.90 -2.45
CA LYS A 17 -11.82 21.74 -3.91
C LYS A 17 -12.27 20.31 -4.23
N ARG A 18 -13.32 20.19 -5.06
CA ARG A 18 -13.78 18.92 -5.64
C ARG A 18 -12.57 18.15 -6.16
N GLN A 19 -12.39 16.92 -5.68
CA GLN A 19 -11.31 16.07 -6.19
C GLN A 19 -11.51 15.80 -7.68
N LYS A 20 -10.43 15.90 -8.45
CA LYS A 20 -10.42 15.60 -9.88
C LYS A 20 -10.69 14.11 -10.15
N LYS A 21 -11.23 13.77 -11.31
CA LYS A 21 -11.56 12.37 -11.67
C LYS A 21 -10.30 11.50 -11.68
N VAL A 22 -10.41 10.23 -11.24
CA VAL A 22 -9.36 9.23 -11.43
C VAL A 22 -9.40 8.74 -12.88
N VAL A 23 -8.27 8.84 -13.57
CA VAL A 23 -8.10 8.40 -14.97
C VAL A 23 -7.52 7.00 -15.02
N CYS A 24 -6.65 6.67 -14.06
CA CYS A 24 -5.95 5.40 -13.98
C CYS A 24 -5.68 5.07 -12.50
N GLU A 25 -5.88 3.82 -12.11
CA GLU A 25 -5.56 3.28 -10.79
C GLU A 25 -4.93 1.90 -10.93
N PHE A 26 -3.85 1.64 -10.20
CA PHE A 26 -3.12 0.38 -10.26
C PHE A 26 -2.41 0.07 -8.93
N PRO A 27 -2.18 -1.21 -8.59
CA PRO A 27 -1.52 -1.59 -7.34
C PRO A 27 0.01 -1.43 -7.43
N VAL A 28 0.63 -1.07 -6.30
CA VAL A 28 2.07 -1.15 -6.06
C VAL A 28 2.27 -1.65 -4.63
N ALA A 29 2.85 -2.85 -4.45
CA ALA A 29 2.87 -3.53 -3.16
C ALA A 29 1.45 -3.56 -2.52
N ALA A 30 1.28 -3.10 -1.27
CA ALA A 30 -0.02 -3.04 -0.62
C ALA A 30 -0.81 -1.73 -0.84
N ILE A 31 -0.27 -0.75 -1.58
CA ILE A 31 -0.94 0.53 -1.88
C ILE A 31 -1.59 0.52 -3.26
N ARG A 32 -2.55 1.43 -3.46
CA ARG A 32 -3.09 1.77 -4.78
C ARG A 32 -2.53 3.11 -5.24
N VAL A 33 -1.96 3.15 -6.43
CA VAL A 33 -1.47 4.38 -7.06
C VAL A 33 -2.53 4.90 -8.03
N ARG A 34 -2.80 6.20 -7.99
CA ARG A 34 -3.80 6.90 -8.81
C ARG A 34 -3.16 7.98 -9.65
N ILE A 35 -3.64 8.10 -10.88
CA ILE A 35 -3.44 9.26 -11.74
C ILE A 35 -4.80 9.93 -11.88
N ARG A 36 -4.85 11.21 -11.51
CA ARG A 36 -6.06 12.03 -11.63
C ARG A 36 -5.96 12.96 -12.84
N GLU A 37 -7.11 13.39 -13.33
CA GLU A 37 -7.24 14.34 -14.44
C GLU A 37 -6.33 15.57 -14.26
N GLY A 38 -5.68 16.01 -15.33
CA GLY A 38 -4.70 17.09 -15.37
C GLY A 38 -3.36 16.78 -14.69
N THR A 39 -3.12 15.56 -14.20
CA THR A 39 -1.78 15.16 -13.72
C THR A 39 -0.82 15.06 -14.90
N VAL A 40 -1.27 14.50 -16.03
CA VAL A 40 -0.46 14.42 -17.25
C VAL A 40 -0.12 15.81 -17.76
N ASP A 41 -1.10 16.70 -17.87
CA ASP A 41 -0.86 18.09 -18.30
C ASP A 41 0.23 18.75 -17.46
N HIS A 42 0.14 18.61 -16.13
CA HIS A 42 1.13 19.18 -15.21
C HIS A 42 2.54 18.56 -15.37
N ILE A 43 2.64 17.28 -15.71
CA ILE A 43 3.91 16.63 -16.04
C ILE A 43 4.48 17.23 -17.34
N LEU A 44 3.63 17.31 -18.38
CA LEU A 44 4.04 17.75 -19.70
C LEU A 44 4.45 19.24 -19.74
N GLU A 45 3.94 20.08 -18.83
CA GLU A 45 4.37 21.49 -18.68
C GLU A 45 5.90 21.65 -18.55
N LYS A 46 6.58 20.68 -17.92
CA LYS A 46 8.03 20.75 -17.67
C LYS A 46 8.82 19.57 -18.23
N HIS A 47 8.16 18.44 -18.43
CA HIS A 47 8.81 17.16 -18.75
C HIS A 47 8.24 16.50 -20.01
N SER A 48 7.62 17.26 -20.92
CA SER A 48 7.02 16.71 -22.16
C SER A 48 7.95 15.80 -22.95
N LYS A 49 9.21 16.21 -23.13
CA LYS A 49 10.25 15.45 -23.85
C LYS A 49 10.47 14.04 -23.31
N ASP A 50 10.20 13.81 -22.03
CA ASP A 50 10.35 12.49 -21.40
C ASP A 50 9.22 11.52 -21.78
N PHE A 51 8.15 12.01 -22.42
CA PHE A 51 6.94 11.29 -22.76
C PHE A 51 6.55 11.39 -24.26
N ASP A 52 7.36 12.02 -25.11
CA ASP A 52 7.06 12.19 -26.54
C ASP A 52 6.71 10.88 -27.26
N PHE A 53 7.41 9.78 -26.94
CA PHE A 53 7.11 8.45 -27.51
C PHE A 53 5.76 7.90 -27.02
N ALA A 54 5.31 8.26 -25.81
CA ALA A 54 4.01 7.83 -25.28
C ALA A 54 2.86 8.66 -25.89
N ILE A 55 3.13 9.93 -26.18
CA ILE A 55 2.20 10.81 -26.89
C ILE A 55 1.97 10.29 -28.32
N ASP A 56 3.04 9.86 -28.99
CA ASP A 56 2.98 9.26 -30.33
C ASP A 56 2.25 10.17 -31.33
N GLY A 57 2.64 11.44 -31.36
CA GLY A 57 2.06 12.46 -32.24
C GLY A 57 0.60 12.84 -31.95
N GLU A 58 -0.01 12.31 -30.89
CA GLU A 58 -1.38 12.66 -30.49
C GLU A 58 -1.49 14.14 -30.12
N THR A 59 -2.60 14.76 -30.53
CA THR A 59 -2.87 16.19 -30.31
C THR A 59 -4.17 16.43 -29.53
N TYR A 60 -5.04 15.43 -29.42
CA TYR A 60 -6.27 15.54 -28.67
C TYR A 60 -6.02 15.34 -27.16
N PRO A 61 -6.20 16.37 -26.30
CA PRO A 61 -5.72 16.33 -24.92
C PRO A 61 -6.24 15.15 -24.08
N PRO A 62 -7.53 14.75 -24.14
CA PRO A 62 -8.00 13.57 -23.41
C PRO A 62 -7.31 12.26 -23.84
N MET A 63 -6.95 12.13 -25.11
CA MET A 63 -6.20 10.97 -25.60
C MET A 63 -4.72 11.02 -25.20
N ILE A 64 -4.12 12.22 -25.16
CA ILE A 64 -2.78 12.41 -24.58
C ILE A 64 -2.77 11.95 -23.12
N GLU A 65 -3.74 12.42 -22.33
CA GLU A 65 -3.87 12.06 -20.92
C GLU A 65 -4.05 10.54 -20.75
N TYR A 66 -4.90 9.92 -21.55
CA TYR A 66 -5.07 8.47 -21.54
C TYR A 66 -3.77 7.73 -21.88
N LYS A 67 -3.13 8.04 -23.02
CA LYS A 67 -1.92 7.36 -23.48
C LYS A 67 -0.77 7.50 -22.48
N VAL A 68 -0.50 8.71 -21.99
CA VAL A 68 0.58 8.95 -21.03
C VAL A 68 0.27 8.29 -19.68
N SER A 69 -0.98 8.32 -19.22
CA SER A 69 -1.36 7.62 -17.98
C SER A 69 -1.18 6.11 -18.08
N GLN A 70 -1.59 5.50 -19.21
CA GLN A 70 -1.40 4.07 -19.48
C GLN A 70 0.08 3.71 -19.53
N TYR A 71 0.89 4.52 -20.20
CA TYR A 71 2.33 4.33 -20.25
C TYR A 71 2.97 4.40 -18.86
N ILE A 72 2.61 5.40 -18.04
CA ILE A 72 3.11 5.53 -16.65
C ILE A 72 2.75 4.29 -15.83
N GLN A 73 1.49 3.84 -15.91
CA GLN A 73 1.04 2.60 -15.27
C GLN A 73 1.91 1.42 -15.72
N GLU A 74 2.08 1.23 -17.03
CA GLU A 74 2.84 0.12 -17.59
C GLU A 74 4.28 0.09 -17.06
N ILE A 75 5.01 1.21 -17.13
CA ILE A 75 6.42 1.23 -16.71
C ILE A 75 6.62 1.05 -15.20
N ILE A 76 5.64 1.45 -14.39
CA ILE A 76 5.69 1.22 -12.94
C ILE A 76 5.35 -0.24 -12.64
N SER A 77 4.25 -0.74 -13.20
CA SER A 77 3.77 -2.11 -12.96
C SER A 77 4.71 -3.19 -13.47
N THR A 78 5.49 -2.90 -14.52
CA THR A 78 6.47 -3.84 -15.09
C THR A 78 7.88 -3.64 -14.57
N SER A 79 8.10 -2.66 -13.68
CA SER A 79 9.44 -2.43 -13.13
C SER A 79 9.87 -3.59 -12.23
N SER A 80 11.06 -4.12 -12.49
CA SER A 80 11.68 -5.16 -11.66
C SER A 80 12.19 -4.62 -10.32
N GLN A 81 12.32 -3.30 -10.18
CA GLN A 81 12.86 -2.64 -9.00
C GLN A 81 12.09 -1.33 -8.75
N LEU A 82 11.55 -1.16 -7.55
CA LEU A 82 10.90 0.07 -7.11
C LEU A 82 11.43 0.45 -5.73
N PHE A 83 11.87 1.70 -5.58
CA PHE A 83 12.26 2.28 -4.29
C PHE A 83 11.23 3.30 -3.86
N LEU A 84 10.70 3.18 -2.64
CA LEU A 84 9.82 4.17 -2.02
C LEU A 84 10.48 4.75 -0.77
N SER A 85 10.52 6.08 -0.66
CA SER A 85 11.12 6.73 0.51
C SER A 85 10.49 8.09 0.80
N VAL A 86 10.41 8.44 2.08
CA VAL A 86 10.03 9.77 2.57
C VAL A 86 11.22 10.75 2.60
N ALA A 87 12.47 10.26 2.55
CA ALA A 87 13.69 11.06 2.75
C ALA A 87 13.90 12.22 1.74
N ARG A 88 13.08 12.27 0.71
CA ARG A 88 13.16 13.23 -0.40
C ARG A 88 11.78 13.75 -0.80
N SER A 89 10.77 13.45 0.02
CA SER A 89 9.47 14.09 -0.05
C SER A 89 9.55 15.43 0.68
N THR A 90 9.07 16.50 0.06
CA THR A 90 8.99 17.82 0.70
C THR A 90 7.72 18.00 1.53
N ARG A 91 6.82 17.00 1.56
CA ARG A 91 5.56 17.03 2.31
C ARG A 91 5.42 15.80 3.19
N ALA A 92 4.85 16.01 4.38
CA ALA A 92 4.60 14.95 5.35
C ALA A 92 3.55 13.91 4.88
N ASP A 93 2.69 14.29 3.94
CA ASP A 93 1.67 13.42 3.36
C ASP A 93 2.13 12.77 2.04
N SER A 94 3.41 12.87 1.66
CA SER A 94 3.90 12.23 0.43
C SER A 94 5.13 11.36 0.64
N ILE A 95 5.25 10.37 -0.23
CA ILE A 95 6.43 9.55 -0.44
C ILE A 95 6.95 9.79 -1.85
N MET A 96 8.22 9.51 -2.09
CA MET A 96 8.77 9.50 -3.44
C MET A 96 8.98 8.06 -3.91
N MET A 97 8.55 7.78 -5.13
CA MET A 97 8.83 6.53 -5.84
C MET A 97 9.91 6.75 -6.89
N TYR A 98 10.89 5.85 -6.92
CA TYR A 98 12.00 5.86 -7.87
C TYR A 98 12.19 4.50 -8.52
N PHE A 99 12.51 4.52 -9.82
CA PHE A 99 12.98 3.34 -10.53
C PHE A 99 13.72 3.74 -11.79
N ARG A 100 14.46 2.80 -12.36
CA ARG A 100 15.17 2.98 -13.62
C ARG A 100 14.91 1.77 -14.50
N ARG A 101 14.40 2.00 -15.70
CA ARG A 101 14.30 0.92 -16.69
C ARG A 101 15.71 0.54 -17.14
N PRO A 102 15.96 -0.72 -17.54
CA PRO A 102 17.28 -1.17 -17.96
C PRO A 102 17.94 -0.29 -19.05
N GLN A 103 17.14 0.26 -19.96
CA GLN A 103 17.61 1.11 -21.07
C GLN A 103 17.79 2.59 -20.68
N ASP A 104 17.33 3.01 -19.51
CA ASP A 104 17.34 4.41 -19.11
C ASP A 104 18.63 4.77 -18.34
N LYS A 105 19.18 5.95 -18.67
CA LYS A 105 20.32 6.56 -17.97
C LYS A 105 19.92 7.32 -16.69
N MET A 106 18.64 7.63 -16.53
CA MET A 106 18.09 8.43 -15.44
C MET A 106 16.97 7.65 -14.75
N HIS A 107 16.73 7.94 -13.48
CA HIS A 107 15.63 7.36 -12.73
C HIS A 107 14.37 8.17 -12.99
N HIS A 108 13.25 7.46 -13.19
CA HIS A 108 11.91 8.03 -13.09
C HIS A 108 11.62 8.33 -11.63
N CYS A 109 11.09 9.51 -11.35
CA CYS A 109 10.78 10.01 -10.02
C CYS A 109 9.31 10.44 -10.00
N PHE A 110 8.52 9.85 -9.11
CA PHE A 110 7.10 10.18 -8.95
C PHE A 110 6.80 10.49 -7.48
N PRO A 111 6.51 11.75 -7.12
CA PRO A 111 5.97 12.08 -5.81
C PRO A 111 4.54 11.55 -5.70
N LEU A 112 4.31 10.75 -4.67
CA LEU A 112 3.05 10.09 -4.36
C LEU A 112 2.45 10.73 -3.12
N ALA A 113 1.38 11.52 -3.28
CA ALA A 113 0.66 12.13 -2.17
C ALA A 113 -0.42 11.17 -1.66
N TYR A 114 -0.45 10.93 -0.35
CA TYR A 114 -1.46 10.11 0.30
C TYR A 114 -2.85 10.71 0.13
N GLU A 115 -3.78 9.83 -0.22
CA GLU A 115 -5.21 10.04 -0.19
C GLU A 115 -5.84 9.05 0.80
N GLU A 116 -7.15 9.01 0.89
CA GLU A 116 -7.86 8.03 1.71
C GLU A 116 -7.67 6.57 1.27
N ASP A 117 -8.01 5.64 2.16
CA ASP A 117 -8.07 4.20 1.89
C ASP A 117 -6.80 3.62 1.26
N ASN A 118 -5.63 3.95 1.81
CA ASN A 118 -4.35 3.43 1.33
C ASN A 118 -4.02 3.76 -0.14
N CYS A 119 -4.64 4.83 -0.65
CA CYS A 119 -4.42 5.29 -2.02
C CYS A 119 -3.40 6.43 -2.03
N TYR A 120 -2.63 6.49 -3.11
CA TYR A 120 -1.64 7.54 -3.33
C TYR A 120 -1.78 8.10 -4.72
N ARG A 121 -1.84 9.42 -4.85
CA ARG A 121 -1.92 10.11 -6.13
C ARG A 121 -0.53 10.52 -6.61
N ILE A 122 -0.22 10.21 -7.87
CA ILE A 122 0.91 10.81 -8.57
C ILE A 122 0.68 12.32 -8.65
N SER A 123 1.57 13.10 -8.03
CA SER A 123 1.47 14.56 -8.05
C SER A 123 2.14 15.19 -9.27
N THR A 124 3.21 14.58 -9.75
CA THR A 124 3.97 14.92 -10.96
C THR A 124 4.93 13.77 -11.28
N GLY A 125 5.79 13.91 -12.28
CA GLY A 125 6.72 12.90 -12.75
C GLY A 125 7.87 13.56 -13.50
N TYR A 126 9.10 13.11 -13.27
CA TYR A 126 10.29 13.63 -13.92
C TYR A 126 11.42 12.61 -13.92
N LYS A 127 12.45 12.84 -14.75
CA LYS A 127 13.68 12.06 -14.71
C LYS A 127 14.79 12.79 -13.98
N LYS A 128 15.57 12.06 -13.19
CA LYS A 128 16.74 12.60 -12.48
C LYS A 128 17.89 11.60 -12.48
N ARG A 129 19.12 12.10 -12.64
CA ARG A 129 20.33 11.32 -12.41
C ARG A 129 20.62 11.27 -10.91
N PHE A 130 20.90 10.07 -10.42
CA PHE A 130 21.38 9.84 -9.08
C PHE A 130 22.74 9.14 -9.15
N ASP A 131 23.60 9.45 -8.19
CA ASP A 131 24.76 8.62 -7.86
C ASP A 131 24.30 7.32 -7.19
N GLU A 132 25.17 6.31 -7.17
CA GLU A 132 24.87 5.06 -6.47
C GLU A 132 24.70 5.28 -4.96
N GLU A 133 25.46 6.22 -4.40
CA GLU A 133 25.38 6.62 -2.99
C GLU A 133 24.00 7.15 -2.59
N SER A 134 23.22 7.73 -3.52
CA SER A 134 21.83 8.14 -3.25
C SER A 134 20.96 7.00 -2.71
N PHE A 135 21.25 5.78 -3.14
CA PHE A 135 20.51 4.58 -2.75
C PHE A 135 21.25 3.73 -1.73
N SER A 136 22.47 4.10 -1.32
CA SER A 136 23.22 3.34 -0.30
C SER A 136 22.46 3.24 1.03
N GLY A 137 22.91 2.30 1.86
CA GLY A 137 22.29 1.96 3.14
C GLY A 137 21.29 0.83 3.04
N THR A 138 20.55 0.65 4.13
CA THR A 138 19.63 -0.47 4.33
C THR A 138 18.24 -0.16 3.77
N TRP A 139 17.64 -1.15 3.16
CA TRP A 139 16.29 -1.14 2.62
C TRP A 139 15.50 -2.31 3.18
N VAL A 140 14.20 -2.13 3.36
CA VAL A 140 13.28 -3.19 3.75
C VAL A 140 12.49 -3.62 2.51
N GLN A 141 12.58 -4.90 2.18
CA GLN A 141 11.83 -5.48 1.07
C GLN A 141 10.36 -5.67 1.44
N CYS A 142 9.45 -5.16 0.62
CA CYS A 142 8.02 -5.39 0.78
C CYS A 142 7.68 -6.87 0.55
N GLY A 143 6.76 -7.41 1.35
CA GLY A 143 6.35 -8.82 1.32
C GLY A 143 7.18 -9.71 2.25
N SER A 144 8.52 -9.70 2.16
CA SER A 144 9.39 -10.52 3.01
C SER A 144 9.80 -9.86 4.33
N GLN A 145 9.72 -8.52 4.41
CA GLN A 145 10.26 -7.71 5.52
C GLN A 145 11.79 -7.88 5.72
N ALA A 146 12.50 -8.43 4.74
CA ALA A 146 13.94 -8.59 4.82
C ALA A 146 14.62 -7.21 4.77
N VAL A 147 15.53 -6.97 5.73
CA VAL A 147 16.43 -5.82 5.72
C VAL A 147 17.65 -6.19 4.88
N VAL A 148 17.92 -5.43 3.82
CA VAL A 148 18.99 -5.69 2.86
C VAL A 148 19.82 -4.43 2.62
N ASP A 149 21.12 -4.59 2.50
CA ASP A 149 21.98 -3.50 2.03
C ASP A 149 21.76 -3.26 0.53
N TYR A 150 21.84 -2.00 0.12
CA TYR A 150 21.76 -1.66 -1.30
C TYR A 150 22.90 -2.28 -2.11
N TRP A 151 22.55 -2.87 -3.25
CA TRP A 151 23.48 -3.28 -4.28
C TRP A 151 22.84 -3.14 -5.67
N PRO A 152 23.63 -2.85 -6.73
CA PRO A 152 23.12 -2.73 -8.08
C PRO A 152 22.53 -4.03 -8.62
N GLY A 153 21.23 -4.04 -8.92
CA GLY A 153 20.55 -5.21 -9.49
C GLY A 153 19.58 -5.92 -8.54
N MET A 154 19.39 -5.43 -7.31
CA MET A 154 18.32 -5.94 -6.45
C MET A 154 16.95 -5.85 -7.13
N MET A 155 16.08 -6.83 -6.91
CA MET A 155 14.75 -6.89 -7.50
C MET A 155 13.67 -6.90 -6.43
N GLY A 156 12.56 -6.20 -6.70
CA GLY A 156 11.43 -6.08 -5.80
C GLY A 156 11.07 -4.62 -5.47
N VAL A 157 10.18 -4.48 -4.50
CA VAL A 157 9.75 -3.19 -3.96
C VAL A 157 10.40 -2.99 -2.60
N PHE A 158 11.02 -1.83 -2.39
CA PHE A 158 11.84 -1.56 -1.22
C PHE A 158 11.49 -0.22 -0.59
N THR A 159 11.56 -0.15 0.74
CA THR A 159 11.44 1.11 1.49
C THR A 159 12.69 1.38 2.34
N ARG A 160 13.08 2.64 2.53
CA ARG A 160 14.23 3.03 3.37
C ARG A 160 13.81 3.86 4.58
N GLU A 161 14.41 3.56 5.73
CA GLU A 161 14.22 4.15 7.06
C GLU A 161 14.01 5.68 7.05
N SER A 162 12.76 6.10 7.21
CA SER A 162 12.27 6.85 8.38
C SER A 162 10.81 6.44 8.71
N VAL A 163 10.43 5.25 8.24
CA VAL A 163 9.05 4.95 7.89
C VAL A 163 8.35 4.15 8.98
N ALA A 164 9.07 3.47 9.87
CA ALA A 164 8.48 2.78 11.02
C ALA A 164 7.59 3.71 11.88
N ASP A 165 7.90 5.01 11.89
CA ASP A 165 7.14 6.06 12.60
C ASP A 165 6.10 6.80 11.72
N SER A 166 6.02 6.49 10.43
CA SER A 166 5.04 7.10 9.51
C SER A 166 4.01 6.07 9.05
N GLY A 167 2.73 6.45 8.99
CA GLY A 167 1.68 5.56 8.48
C GLY A 167 1.95 5.05 7.05
N HIS A 168 2.83 5.69 6.28
CA HIS A 168 3.24 5.27 4.95
C HIS A 168 3.91 3.89 4.90
N TYR A 169 4.71 3.51 5.90
CA TYR A 169 5.41 2.22 5.90
C TYR A 169 4.43 1.08 5.88
N TRP A 170 3.54 1.10 6.87
CA TRP A 170 2.51 0.08 7.06
C TRP A 170 1.52 0.09 5.91
N ASN A 171 1.28 1.23 5.30
CA ASN A 171 0.48 1.35 4.09
C ASN A 171 1.12 0.57 2.91
N ILE A 172 2.43 0.71 2.68
CA ILE A 172 3.18 0.04 1.59
C ILE A 172 3.42 -1.45 1.87
N HIS A 173 3.82 -1.77 3.10
CA HIS A 173 4.16 -3.13 3.53
C HIS A 173 2.92 -3.98 3.84
N GLY A 174 1.74 -3.37 3.88
CA GLY A 174 0.54 -3.97 4.41
C GLY A 174 0.50 -3.79 5.93
N ARG A 175 -0.64 -3.31 6.44
CA ARG A 175 -0.81 -3.25 7.89
C ARG A 175 -0.84 -4.69 8.39
N PRO A 176 -0.09 -5.04 9.44
CA PRO A 176 -0.36 -6.28 10.15
C PRO A 176 -1.84 -6.21 10.50
N MET A 177 -2.60 -7.21 10.07
CA MET A 177 -4.01 -7.33 10.41
C MET A 177 -4.05 -7.12 11.91
N GLN A 178 -4.60 -5.99 12.37
CA GLN A 178 -4.91 -5.86 13.78
C GLN A 178 -5.78 -7.08 14.02
N GLN A 179 -5.27 -8.05 14.79
CA GLN A 179 -6.16 -9.03 15.39
C GLN A 179 -7.21 -8.15 16.05
N GLN A 180 -8.41 -8.13 15.47
CA GLN A 180 -9.56 -7.60 16.15
C GLN A 180 -9.47 -8.30 17.49
N GLN A 181 -9.22 -7.56 18.56
CA GLN A 181 -9.36 -8.13 19.90
C GLN A 181 -10.72 -8.82 19.85
N PRO A 182 -10.79 -10.14 20.11
CA PRO A 182 -12.07 -10.83 20.00
C PRO A 182 -13.03 -10.03 20.84
N MET A 183 -14.07 -9.49 20.19
CA MET A 183 -15.06 -8.68 20.88
C MET A 183 -15.68 -9.62 21.90
N VAL A 184 -15.29 -9.49 23.17
CA VAL A 184 -15.86 -10.27 24.25
C VAL A 184 -17.24 -9.69 24.45
N TYR A 185 -18.23 -10.21 23.72
CA TYR A 185 -19.62 -9.97 24.05
C TYR A 185 -19.86 -10.63 25.41
N PRO A 186 -20.25 -9.88 26.46
CA PRO A 186 -20.72 -10.51 27.67
C PRO A 186 -21.97 -11.32 27.30
N VAL A 187 -21.86 -12.64 27.30
CA VAL A 187 -23.02 -13.53 27.18
C VAL A 187 -23.90 -13.25 28.41
N PRO A 188 -25.17 -12.85 28.25
CA PRO A 188 -26.07 -12.75 29.39
C PRO A 188 -26.24 -14.15 29.97
N LEU A 189 -25.86 -14.34 31.24
CA LEU A 189 -26.14 -15.56 31.99
C LEU A 189 -27.67 -15.73 32.03
N GLN A 190 -28.21 -16.66 31.24
CA GLN A 190 -29.60 -17.09 31.43
C GLN A 190 -29.68 -17.96 32.68
N PRO A 191 -30.64 -17.71 33.59
CA PRO A 191 -30.81 -18.55 34.77
C PRO A 191 -31.27 -19.95 34.35
N ILE A 192 -30.49 -20.97 34.75
CA ILE A 192 -30.86 -22.38 34.59
C ILE A 192 -31.92 -22.70 35.66
N TYR A 193 -33.14 -22.99 35.22
CA TYR A 193 -34.18 -23.55 36.09
C TYR A 193 -34.07 -25.07 36.10
N LEU A 194 -33.66 -25.65 37.22
CA LEU A 194 -33.66 -27.10 37.42
C LEU A 194 -35.09 -27.57 37.74
N VAL A 195 -35.69 -28.33 36.82
CA VAL A 195 -36.97 -29.00 37.07
C VAL A 195 -36.68 -30.38 37.66
N PRO A 196 -37.23 -30.74 38.84
CA PRO A 196 -37.02 -32.06 39.41
C PRO A 196 -37.84 -33.12 38.64
N MET A 197 -37.16 -34.08 38.02
CA MET A 197 -37.80 -35.30 37.50
C MET A 197 -38.00 -36.32 38.63
N LYS A 198 -39.22 -36.84 38.75
CA LYS A 198 -39.50 -38.03 39.59
C LYS A 198 -38.98 -39.28 38.87
N ILE A 199 -38.05 -39.98 39.51
CA ILE A 199 -37.57 -41.30 39.06
C ILE A 199 -38.49 -42.36 39.69
N SER A 200 -39.06 -43.23 38.86
CA SER A 200 -39.76 -44.43 39.31
C SER A 200 -38.89 -45.65 39.02
N TYR A 201 -38.56 -46.42 40.05
CA TYR A 201 -37.80 -47.66 39.91
C TYR A 201 -38.73 -48.82 39.58
N VAL A 202 -38.38 -49.62 38.56
CA VAL A 202 -38.99 -50.92 38.28
C VAL A 202 -37.99 -52.00 38.68
N SER A 203 -38.36 -52.90 39.58
CA SER A 203 -37.50 -54.01 40.01
C SER A 203 -37.57 -55.16 39.00
N HIS A 204 -36.44 -55.57 38.42
CA HIS A 204 -36.35 -56.83 37.69
C HIS A 204 -35.85 -57.96 38.59
N GLN A 205 -36.64 -59.03 38.68
CA GLN A 205 -36.28 -60.30 39.32
C GLN A 205 -35.18 -61.02 38.54
N GLU A 206 -34.22 -61.57 39.26
CA GLU A 206 -33.06 -62.33 38.79
C GLU A 206 -33.45 -63.68 38.16
N LEU A 207 -32.75 -64.09 37.10
CA LEU A 207 -32.67 -65.48 36.65
C LEU A 207 -31.21 -65.93 36.68
N VAL A 208 -30.92 -66.78 37.65
CA VAL A 208 -29.65 -67.45 37.93
C VAL A 208 -29.45 -68.58 36.92
N CYS A 209 -28.30 -68.63 36.24
CA CYS A 209 -27.87 -69.80 35.46
C CYS A 209 -27.40 -70.92 36.40
N VAL A 210 -27.96 -72.12 36.23
CA VAL A 210 -27.46 -73.36 36.83
C VAL A 210 -26.54 -74.04 35.81
N GLN A 211 -25.39 -74.55 36.28
CA GLN A 211 -24.37 -75.26 35.49
C GLN A 211 -24.87 -76.58 34.90
#